data_AF-A0AAF0UM09-F1
#
_entry.id   AF-A0AAF0UM09-F1
#
_cell.length_a   1.000
_cell.length_b   1.000
_cell.length_c   1.000
_cell.angle_alpha   90.00
_cell.angle_beta   90.00
_cell.angle_gamma   90.00
#
_symmetry.space_group_name_H-M   'P 1'
#
loop_
_entity.id
_entity.type
_entity.pdbx_description
1 polymer ?
#
loop_
_entity_poly.entity_id
_entity_poly.type
_entity_poly.pdbx_seq_one_letter_code
_entity_poly.pdbx_strand_id
1 'polypeptide(L)'
;MVAMAALQNSFTSLSISSNSFLGQPFSPLPLCSPLVKSTQTPGSIVAKIEAPIHSSNVMLCSKDQKVASRVGHKALDNGKRVRYLIKTGEIIDSAENWKKAVKEKEKTTEAVAVAT
;
A
#
# COMPACT_ATOMS: atom_id res chain seq x y z
N MET A 1 -12.97 -12.21 60.80
CA MET A 1 -11.64 -11.58 60.66
C MET A 1 -11.04 -12.07 59.35
N VAL A 2 -10.73 -11.14 58.44
CA VAL A 2 -10.40 -11.38 57.02
C VAL A 2 -8.94 -11.80 56.89
N ALA A 3 -8.64 -12.85 56.12
CA ALA A 3 -7.27 -13.24 55.77
C ALA A 3 -7.14 -13.31 54.24
N MET A 4 -6.30 -12.41 53.73
CA MET A 4 -5.91 -12.22 52.34
C MET A 4 -4.97 -13.35 51.88
N ALA A 5 -5.21 -13.91 50.70
CA ALA A 5 -4.19 -14.69 49.99
C ALA A 5 -4.13 -14.20 48.54
N ALA A 6 -3.02 -13.55 48.20
CA ALA A 6 -2.72 -12.98 46.90
C ALA A 6 -2.44 -14.09 45.88
N LEU A 7 -3.18 -14.09 44.76
CA LEU A 7 -2.85 -14.85 43.56
C LEU A 7 -1.70 -14.15 42.85
N GLN A 8 -0.53 -14.78 42.89
CA GLN A 8 0.65 -14.33 42.16
C GLN A 8 0.46 -14.60 40.66
N ASN A 9 0.37 -13.53 39.85
CA ASN A 9 0.43 -13.61 38.41
C ASN A 9 1.89 -13.85 37.98
N SER A 10 2.21 -15.04 37.50
CA SER A 10 3.52 -15.35 36.92
C SER A 10 3.63 -14.74 35.52
N PHE A 11 4.27 -13.57 35.41
CA PHE A 11 4.78 -13.06 34.13
C PHE A 11 5.97 -13.92 33.70
N THR A 12 5.80 -14.74 32.67
CA THR A 12 6.92 -15.42 32.02
C THR A 12 7.65 -14.41 31.14
N SER A 13 8.82 -13.95 31.59
CA SER A 13 9.75 -13.16 30.79
C SER A 13 10.45 -14.06 29.77
N LEU A 14 10.06 -14.00 28.50
CA LEU A 14 10.84 -14.59 27.41
C LEU A 14 12.10 -13.74 27.17
N SER A 15 13.19 -14.19 27.80
CA SER A 15 14.56 -13.76 27.57
C SER A 15 15.01 -14.24 26.18
N ILE A 16 15.07 -13.34 25.20
CA ILE A 16 15.79 -13.60 23.94
C ILE A 16 17.25 -13.20 24.19
N SER A 17 18.04 -14.16 24.67
CA SER A 17 19.47 -13.99 24.89
C SER A 17 20.18 -13.83 23.54
N SER A 18 20.84 -12.70 23.36
CA SER A 18 21.77 -12.42 22.29
C SER A 18 22.92 -13.44 22.31
N ASN A 19 23.13 -14.14 21.20
CA ASN A 19 24.42 -14.77 20.90
C ASN A 19 24.84 -14.37 19.49
N SER A 20 25.78 -13.43 19.49
CA SER A 20 26.62 -12.97 18.41
C SER A 20 27.38 -14.13 17.74
N PHE A 21 26.98 -14.49 16.52
CA PHE A 21 27.82 -15.31 15.64
C PHE A 21 28.68 -14.37 14.79
N LEU A 22 29.72 -13.83 15.43
CA LEU A 22 30.84 -13.17 14.78
C LEU A 22 31.53 -14.17 13.84
N GLY A 23 31.60 -13.84 12.55
CA GLY A 23 32.60 -14.42 11.66
C GLY A 23 32.05 -15.14 10.45
N GLN A 24 31.46 -14.41 9.49
CA GLN A 24 31.56 -14.78 8.09
C GLN A 24 31.96 -13.54 7.28
N PRO A 25 33.15 -13.53 6.63
CA PRO A 25 33.50 -12.49 5.68
C PRO A 25 32.63 -12.67 4.44
N PHE A 26 31.58 -11.86 4.33
CA PHE A 26 30.88 -11.66 3.06
C PHE A 26 31.85 -10.96 2.10
N SER A 27 32.55 -11.75 1.29
CA SER A 27 33.20 -11.23 0.09
C SER A 27 32.10 -10.75 -0.87
N PRO A 28 31.99 -9.44 -1.17
CA PRO A 28 31.05 -8.98 -2.16
C PRO A 28 31.59 -9.38 -3.53
N LEU A 29 30.93 -10.33 -4.20
CA LEU A 29 31.09 -10.47 -5.64
C LEU A 29 30.52 -9.19 -6.29
N PRO A 30 31.31 -8.44 -7.07
CA PRO A 30 30.77 -7.32 -7.82
C PRO A 30 30.02 -7.90 -9.01
N LEU A 31 28.72 -8.17 -8.83
CA LEU A 31 27.85 -8.32 -9.98
C LEU A 31 27.62 -6.94 -10.57
N CYS A 32 28.57 -6.51 -11.40
CA CYS A 32 28.43 -5.37 -12.28
C CYS A 32 27.20 -5.62 -13.15
N SER A 33 26.13 -4.85 -12.95
CA SER A 33 25.06 -4.75 -13.92
C SER A 33 25.66 -4.30 -15.27
N PRO A 34 25.24 -4.87 -16.41
CA PRO A 34 25.73 -4.39 -17.70
C PRO A 34 25.30 -2.94 -17.88
N LEU A 35 26.30 -2.07 -18.06
CA LEU A 35 26.16 -0.68 -18.44
C LEU A 35 25.52 -0.62 -19.84
N VAL A 36 24.19 -0.50 -19.87
CA VAL A 36 23.45 -0.22 -21.11
C VAL A 36 23.77 1.22 -21.50
N LYS A 37 24.70 1.39 -22.46
CA LYS A 37 24.94 2.68 -23.11
C LYS A 37 23.71 3.04 -23.94
N SER A 38 22.89 3.96 -23.46
CA SER A 38 21.90 4.62 -24.29
C SER A 38 22.63 5.53 -25.29
N THR A 39 22.65 5.12 -26.55
CA THR A 39 23.06 5.97 -27.67
C THR A 39 22.16 7.21 -27.67
N GLN A 40 22.70 8.33 -27.22
CA GLN A 40 21.97 9.58 -27.07
C GLN A 40 21.92 10.28 -28.43
N THR A 41 20.77 10.23 -29.11
CA THR A 41 20.44 11.16 -30.19
C THR A 41 20.19 12.56 -29.59
N PRO A 42 20.83 13.62 -30.12
CA PRO A 42 20.63 14.96 -29.60
C PRO A 42 19.27 15.50 -30.09
N GLY A 43 18.23 15.46 -29.26
CA GLY A 43 16.96 16.10 -29.61
C GLY A 43 15.76 15.84 -28.70
N SER A 44 15.69 14.73 -27.97
CA SER A 44 14.55 14.42 -27.09
C SER A 44 14.97 14.35 -25.63
N ILE A 45 15.21 15.51 -25.03
CA ILE A 45 15.45 15.63 -23.59
C ILE A 45 14.12 15.35 -22.87
N VAL A 46 13.98 14.11 -22.43
CA VAL A 46 13.05 13.61 -21.40
C VAL A 46 11.57 13.67 -21.78
N ALA A 47 11.06 12.56 -22.34
CA ALA A 47 9.65 12.23 -22.20
C ALA A 47 9.32 12.20 -20.69
N LYS A 48 8.34 13.00 -20.24
CA LYS A 48 7.84 12.95 -18.85
C LYS A 48 7.15 11.61 -18.65
N ILE A 49 7.85 10.64 -18.08
CA ILE A 49 7.35 9.30 -17.80
C ILE A 49 7.06 9.21 -16.30
N GLU A 50 5.93 8.61 -15.94
CA GLU A 50 5.56 8.37 -14.54
C GLU A 50 6.43 7.25 -13.94
N ALA A 51 6.94 7.47 -12.73
CA ALA A 51 7.72 6.48 -11.99
C ALA A 51 6.86 5.82 -10.89
N PRO A 52 7.09 4.54 -10.57
CA PRO A 52 6.39 3.88 -9.47
C PRO A 52 6.65 4.56 -8.13
N ILE A 53 5.62 4.64 -7.29
CA ILE A 53 5.69 5.15 -5.92
C ILE A 53 5.23 4.06 -4.94
N HIS A 54 5.85 3.99 -3.76
CA HIS A 54 5.47 3.04 -2.73
C HIS A 54 4.09 3.38 -2.14
N SER A 55 3.27 2.36 -1.88
CA SER A 55 1.88 2.52 -1.43
C SER A 55 1.72 3.18 -0.06
N SER A 56 2.75 3.16 0.80
CA SER A 56 2.72 3.87 2.09
C SER A 56 2.76 5.39 1.96
N ASN A 57 3.18 5.91 0.81
CA ASN A 57 3.39 7.35 0.59
C ASN A 57 2.16 8.04 0.01
N VAL A 58 1.03 7.35 -0.12
CA VAL A 58 -0.22 7.87 -0.67
C VAL A 58 -1.37 7.73 0.32
N MET A 59 -2.36 8.63 0.24
CA MET A 59 -3.54 8.64 1.11
C MET A 59 -4.80 8.88 0.28
N LEU A 60 -5.95 8.38 0.75
CA LEU A 60 -7.24 8.66 0.13
C LEU A 60 -7.73 10.07 0.50
N CYS A 61 -8.27 10.75 -0.50
CA CYS A 61 -8.82 12.10 -0.37
C CYS A 61 -10.32 12.11 -0.69
N SER A 62 -11.10 12.84 0.10
CA SER A 62 -12.48 13.21 -0.25
C SER A 62 -12.46 14.20 -1.41
N LYS A 63 -13.31 14.00 -2.41
CA LYS A 63 -13.44 14.93 -3.56
C LYS A 63 -14.14 16.22 -3.15
N ASP A 64 -15.10 16.11 -2.24
CA ASP A 64 -15.97 17.21 -1.84
C ASP A 64 -15.22 18.15 -0.89
N GLN A 65 -14.59 17.57 0.13
CA GLN A 65 -13.90 18.34 1.17
C GLN A 65 -12.42 18.58 0.87
N LYS A 66 -11.83 17.88 -0.13
CA LYS A 66 -10.40 17.93 -0.48
C LYS A 66 -9.47 17.64 0.72
N VAL A 67 -9.94 16.83 1.67
CA VAL A 67 -9.18 16.43 2.85
C VAL A 67 -8.65 15.01 2.69
N ALA A 68 -7.35 14.83 2.91
CA ALA A 68 -6.70 13.53 3.00
C ALA A 68 -6.94 12.87 4.37
N SER A 69 -7.39 11.62 4.37
CA SER A 69 -7.73 10.87 5.59
C SER A 69 -7.28 9.41 5.55
N ARG A 70 -7.04 8.85 6.75
CA ARG A 70 -6.94 7.39 6.93
C ARG A 70 -8.30 6.72 6.74
N VAL A 71 -8.25 5.41 6.49
CA VAL A 71 -9.42 4.58 6.18
C VAL A 71 -9.81 3.74 7.39
N GLY A 72 -11.12 3.71 7.69
CA GLY A 72 -11.74 2.79 8.64
C GLY A 72 -12.66 1.79 7.94
N HIS A 73 -13.15 0.79 8.68
CA HIS A 73 -14.14 -0.17 8.20
C HIS A 73 -15.44 -0.07 8.98
N LYS A 74 -16.58 -0.10 8.28
CA LYS A 74 -17.92 -0.07 8.89
C LYS A 74 -18.76 -1.21 8.32
N ALA A 75 -19.54 -1.87 9.18
CA ALA A 75 -20.59 -2.79 8.76
C ALA A 75 -21.87 -1.98 8.54
N LEU A 76 -22.47 -2.11 7.35
CA LEU A 76 -23.78 -1.56 7.05
C LEU A 76 -24.86 -2.57 7.43
N ASP A 77 -26.07 -2.08 7.68
CA ASP A 77 -27.25 -2.90 8.01
C ASP A 77 -27.61 -3.88 6.88
N ASN A 78 -27.18 -3.57 5.66
CA ASN A 78 -27.26 -4.45 4.49
C ASN A 78 -26.33 -5.69 4.56
N GLY A 79 -25.62 -5.90 5.67
CA GLY A 79 -24.67 -7.01 5.87
C GLY A 79 -23.32 -6.84 5.16
N LYS A 80 -23.05 -5.68 4.56
CA LYS A 80 -21.82 -5.41 3.80
C LYS A 80 -20.80 -4.63 4.63
N ARG A 81 -19.52 -5.03 4.54
CA ARG A 81 -18.40 -4.31 5.18
C ARG A 81 -17.75 -3.38 4.15
N VAL A 82 -17.77 -2.09 4.42
CA VAL A 82 -17.23 -1.05 3.52
C VAL A 82 -16.14 -0.25 4.19
N ARG A 83 -15.28 0.38 3.37
CA ARG A 83 -14.30 1.37 3.82
C ARG A 83 -14.92 2.76 3.89
N TYR A 84 -14.52 3.54 4.89
CA TYR A 84 -14.93 4.94 5.06
C TYR A 84 -13.73 5.83 5.42
N LEU A 85 -13.79 7.13 5.09
CA LEU A 85 -12.79 8.11 5.51
C LEU A 85 -13.03 8.49 6.97
N ILE A 86 -12.01 8.39 7.83
CA ILE A 86 -12.20 8.61 9.28
C ILE A 86 -12.52 10.07 9.60
N LYS A 87 -11.94 11.05 8.90
CA LYS A 87 -12.16 12.48 9.20
C LYS A 87 -13.53 12.97 8.70
N THR A 88 -13.98 12.47 7.56
CA THR A 88 -15.17 12.97 6.87
C THR A 88 -16.40 12.07 7.07
N GLY A 89 -16.20 10.77 7.29
CA GLY A 89 -17.28 9.78 7.42
C GLY A 89 -17.85 9.28 6.08
N GLU A 90 -17.34 9.76 4.95
CA GLU A 90 -17.73 9.33 3.60
C GLU A 90 -17.41 7.85 3.34
N ILE A 91 -18.33 7.14 2.68
CA ILE A 91 -18.16 5.74 2.28
C ILE A 91 -17.50 5.67 0.91
N ILE A 92 -16.45 4.85 0.77
CA ILE A 92 -15.63 4.76 -0.44
C ILE A 92 -16.14 3.65 -1.38
N ASP A 93 -16.53 2.52 -0.82
CA ASP A 93 -16.80 1.31 -1.60
C ASP A 93 -18.26 1.25 -2.04
N SER A 94 -18.51 1.56 -3.31
CA SER A 94 -19.83 1.42 -3.95
C SER A 94 -19.88 0.20 -4.86
N ALA A 95 -20.99 -0.55 -4.83
CA ALA A 95 -21.19 -1.73 -5.68
C ALA A 95 -21.23 -1.43 -7.19
N GLU A 96 -21.36 -0.16 -7.57
CA GLU A 96 -21.35 0.27 -8.97
C GLU A 96 -19.94 0.53 -9.50
N ASN A 97 -18.96 0.76 -8.62
CA ASN A 97 -17.63 1.18 -9.03
C ASN A 97 -16.91 0.11 -9.87
N TRP A 98 -17.11 -1.17 -9.56
CA TRP A 98 -16.53 -2.26 -10.37
C TRP A 98 -17.18 -2.34 -11.76
N LYS A 99 -18.50 -2.13 -11.86
CA LYS A 99 -19.22 -2.13 -13.15
C LYS A 99 -18.74 -0.96 -14.03
N LYS A 100 -18.55 0.21 -13.41
CA LYS A 100 -18.03 1.41 -14.08
C LYS A 100 -16.61 1.15 -14.60
N ALA A 101 -15.73 0.60 -13.77
CA ALA A 101 -14.36 0.29 -14.15
C ALA A 101 -14.26 -0.76 -15.28
N VAL A 102 -15.11 -1.79 -15.29
CA VAL A 102 -15.16 -2.77 -16.39
C VAL A 102 -15.63 -2.10 -17.69
N LYS A 103 -16.71 -1.32 -17.63
CA LYS A 103 -17.27 -0.64 -18.80
C LYS A 103 -16.32 0.42 -19.38
N GLU A 104 -15.55 1.11 -18.55
CA GLU A 104 -14.52 2.05 -19.00
C GLU A 104 -13.36 1.34 -19.70
N LYS A 105 -12.95 0.16 -19.21
CA LYS A 105 -11.93 -0.65 -19.87
C LYS A 105 -12.39 -1.14 -21.23
N GLU A 106 -13.61 -1.67 -21.33
CA GLU A 106 -14.21 -2.13 -22.58
C GLU A 106 -14.26 -1.01 -23.64
N LYS A 107 -14.74 0.18 -23.25
CA LYS A 107 -14.74 1.36 -24.13
C LYS A 107 -13.34 1.80 -24.57
N THR A 108 -12.35 1.69 -23.68
CA THR A 108 -10.97 2.06 -24.01
C THR A 108 -10.37 1.08 -25.01
N THR A 109 -10.67 -0.22 -24.90
CA THR A 109 -10.25 -1.23 -25.88
C THR A 109 -10.93 -1.05 -27.24
N GLU A 110 -12.20 -0.66 -27.30
CA GLU A 110 -12.90 -0.39 -28.56
C GLU A 110 -12.36 0.87 -29.26
N ALA A 111 -12.07 1.94 -28.52
CA ALA A 111 -11.53 3.18 -29.09
C ALA A 111 -10.11 3.01 -29.66
N VAL A 112 -9.28 2.14 -29.06
CA VAL A 112 -7.93 1.83 -29.56
C VAL A 112 -7.98 0.93 -30.80
N ALA A 113 -8.96 0.03 -30.90
CA ALA A 113 -9.16 -0.85 -32.06
C ALA A 113 -9.74 -0.13 -33.30
N VAL A 114 -10.46 0.98 -33.11
CA VAL A 114 -11.01 1.80 -34.21
C VAL A 114 -9.99 2.84 -34.72
N ALA A 115 -9.00 3.19 -33.91
CA ALA A 115 -7.93 4.13 -34.26
C ALA A 115 -6.66 3.47 -34.84
N THR A 116 -6.64 2.14 -34.92
CA THR A 116 -5.57 1.33 -35.55
C THR A 116 -6.06 0.83 -36.90
#